data_AF-X0SB33-F1
#
_entry.id   AF-X0SB33-F1
#
_cell.length_a   1.000
_cell.length_b   1.000
_cell.length_c   1.000
_cell.angle_alpha   90.00
_cell.angle_beta   90.00
_cell.angle_gamma   90.00
#
_symmetry.space_group_name_H-M   'P 1'
#
loop_
_entity.id
_entity.type
_entity.pdbx_description
1 polymer ?
#
loop_
_entity_poly.entity_id
_entity_poly.type
_entity_poly.pdbx_seq_one_letter_code
_entity_poly.pdbx_strand_id
1 'polypeptide(L)'
;MDRIFKIDIKIVFMIFVILDIFCVGLGMGVPFFCILFGFPVGWYSAKRIIINANREKVDFILKKTLHYALVTSIFTFLVMTILWGRTVPMFFDPNMDFVNFGIPFILYDPKLSFIGWMFLMIFISPFLQLLTTIFASYLTLLKWLKDNKTLE
;
A
#
# COMPACT_ATOMS: atom_id res chain seq x y z
N MET A 1 -17.73 18.73 7.39
CA MET A 1 -16.92 17.69 6.73
C MET A 1 -16.28 16.70 7.72
N ASP A 2 -16.37 16.89 9.05
CA ASP A 2 -15.61 16.10 10.02
C ASP A 2 -16.20 14.73 10.39
N ARG A 3 -17.43 14.43 9.94
CA ARG A 3 -18.10 13.16 10.24
C ARG A 3 -17.35 11.94 9.67
N ILE A 4 -16.75 12.07 8.48
CA ILE A 4 -16.01 10.96 7.85
C ILE A 4 -14.82 10.52 8.70
N PHE A 5 -14.17 11.44 9.42
CA PHE A 5 -13.01 11.15 10.26
C PHE A 5 -13.37 10.54 11.62
N LYS A 6 -14.65 10.55 11.98
CA LYS A 6 -15.18 9.97 13.24
C LYS A 6 -15.77 8.56 13.06
N ILE A 7 -15.76 8.02 11.84
CA ILE A 7 -16.20 6.64 11.56
C ILE A 7 -15.32 5.65 12.34
N ASP A 8 -15.90 4.55 12.79
CA ASP A 8 -15.17 3.47 13.49
C ASP A 8 -13.99 2.94 12.65
N ILE A 9 -12.85 2.68 13.30
CA ILE A 9 -11.64 2.25 12.60
C ILE A 9 -11.81 0.90 11.89
N LYS A 10 -12.65 0.01 12.41
CA LYS A 10 -12.94 -1.29 11.78
C LYS A 10 -13.68 -1.11 10.46
N ILE A 11 -14.61 -0.15 10.40
CA ILE A 11 -15.35 0.17 9.17
C ILE A 11 -14.39 0.77 8.14
N VAL A 12 -13.52 1.71 8.56
CA VAL A 12 -12.48 2.27 7.68
C VAL A 12 -11.58 1.18 7.13
N PHE A 13 -11.14 0.25 7.98
CA PHE A 13 -10.29 -0.86 7.57
C PHE A 13 -11.03 -1.81 6.61
N MET A 14 -12.31 -2.09 6.85
CA MET A 14 -13.11 -2.91 5.94
C MET A 14 -13.25 -2.25 4.55
N ILE A 15 -13.50 -0.94 4.51
CA ILE A 15 -13.55 -0.18 3.24
C ILE A 15 -12.19 -0.25 2.53
N PHE A 16 -11.10 -0.07 3.28
CA PHE A 16 -9.75 -0.22 2.73
C PHE A 16 -9.53 -1.60 2.12
N VAL A 17 -9.86 -2.69 2.83
CA VAL A 17 -9.70 -4.07 2.34
C VAL A 17 -10.46 -4.30 1.04
N ILE A 18 -11.71 -3.85 0.96
CA ILE A 18 -12.54 -4.02 -0.25
C ILE A 18 -11.93 -3.26 -1.43
N LEU A 19 -11.51 -2.01 -1.20
CA LEU A 19 -10.90 -1.18 -2.24
C LEU A 19 -9.53 -1.70 -2.67
N ASP A 20 -8.71 -2.19 -1.72
CA ASP A 20 -7.39 -2.73 -2.00
C ASP A 20 -7.50 -4.00 -2.85
N ILE A 21 -8.40 -4.93 -2.50
CA ILE A 21 -8.69 -6.12 -3.31
C ILE A 21 -9.18 -5.72 -4.70
N PHE A 22 -10.06 -4.71 -4.78
CA PHE A 22 -10.53 -4.20 -6.07
C PHE A 22 -9.38 -3.61 -6.91
N CYS A 23 -8.47 -2.84 -6.30
CA CYS A 23 -7.28 -2.30 -6.94
C CYS A 23 -6.34 -3.42 -7.43
N VAL A 24 -6.16 -4.48 -6.65
CA VAL A 24 -5.40 -5.67 -7.06
C VAL A 24 -6.04 -6.32 -8.29
N GLY A 25 -7.36 -6.48 -8.29
CA GLY A 25 -8.10 -7.09 -9.40
C GLY A 25 -8.10 -6.26 -10.69
N LEU A 26 -8.08 -4.92 -10.58
CA LEU A 26 -7.95 -4.01 -11.72
C LEU A 26 -6.52 -3.92 -12.27
N GLY A 27 -5.52 -4.27 -11.46
CA GLY A 27 -4.12 -4.21 -11.85
C GLY A 27 -3.85 -5.19 -12.99
N MET A 28 -3.68 -4.65 -14.21
CA MET A 28 -3.29 -5.37 -15.43
C MET A 28 -1.89 -5.99 -15.27
N GLY A 29 -1.77 -7.03 -14.46
CA GLY A 29 -0.51 -7.69 -14.15
C GLY A 29 0.36 -7.01 -13.10
N VAL A 30 0.21 -5.72 -12.79
CA VAL A 30 0.96 -5.00 -11.72
C VAL A 30 -0.01 -4.33 -10.75
N PRO A 31 0.20 -4.34 -9.42
CA PRO A 31 -0.68 -3.67 -8.44
C PRO A 31 -0.45 -2.15 -8.42
N PHE A 32 -0.38 -1.54 -9.60
CA PHE A 32 -0.17 -0.11 -9.78
C PHE A 32 -1.23 0.72 -9.06
N PHE A 33 -2.49 0.27 -9.12
CA PHE A 33 -3.58 0.93 -8.41
C PHE A 33 -3.43 0.85 -6.89
N CYS A 34 -2.88 -0.23 -6.32
CA CYS A 34 -2.61 -0.32 -4.89
C CYS A 34 -1.54 0.68 -4.46
N ILE A 35 -0.49 0.84 -5.28
CA ILE A 35 0.56 1.86 -5.05
C ILE A 35 -0.05 3.26 -5.08
N LEU A 36 -0.86 3.59 -6.10
CA LEU A 36 -1.54 4.89 -6.16
C LEU A 36 -2.54 5.08 -5.02
N PHE A 37 -3.22 4.02 -4.59
CA PHE A 37 -4.15 4.05 -3.48
C PHE A 37 -3.47 4.35 -2.14
N GLY A 38 -2.15 4.16 -2.04
CA GLY A 38 -1.36 4.64 -0.90
C GLY A 38 -1.48 6.15 -0.66
N PHE A 39 -1.61 6.98 -1.71
CA PHE A 39 -1.77 8.42 -1.55
C PHE A 39 -3.04 8.84 -0.77
N PRO A 40 -4.27 8.47 -1.21
CA PRO A 40 -5.48 8.82 -0.47
C PRO A 40 -5.52 8.16 0.91
N VAL A 41 -4.99 6.93 1.06
CA VAL A 41 -4.90 6.24 2.36
C VAL A 41 -4.02 7.01 3.33
N GLY A 42 -2.85 7.47 2.89
CA GLY A 42 -1.93 8.25 3.73
C GLY A 42 -2.51 9.60 4.15
N TRP A 43 -3.08 10.34 3.20
CA TRP A 43 -3.77 11.60 3.49
C TRP A 43 -4.90 11.42 4.50
N TYR A 44 -5.78 10.44 4.26
CA TYR A 44 -6.93 10.19 5.14
C TYR A 44 -6.48 9.74 6.53
N SER A 45 -5.48 8.86 6.62
CA SER A 45 -4.93 8.35 7.87
C SER A 45 -4.37 9.47 8.75
N ALA A 46 -3.49 10.30 8.20
CA ALA A 46 -2.90 11.43 8.90
C ALA A 46 -3.99 12.42 9.35
N LYS A 47 -4.90 12.79 8.45
CA LYS A 47 -5.98 13.74 8.76
C LYS A 47 -6.93 13.22 9.83
N ARG A 48 -7.25 11.93 9.80
CA ARG A 48 -8.07 11.25 10.82
C ARG A 48 -7.39 11.26 12.19
N ILE A 49 -6.08 11.01 12.24
CA ILE A 49 -5.33 11.03 13.50
C ILE A 49 -5.32 12.45 14.05
N ILE A 50 -4.95 13.45 13.26
CA ILE A 50 -4.91 14.87 13.66
C ILE A 50 -6.24 15.31 14.28
N ILE A 51 -7.38 15.02 13.64
CA ILE A 51 -8.71 15.44 14.12
C ILE A 51 -9.09 14.75 15.44
N ASN A 52 -8.69 13.49 15.62
CA ASN A 52 -9.05 12.71 16.81
C ASN A 52 -8.03 12.81 17.95
N ALA A 53 -6.85 13.38 17.69
CA ALA A 53 -5.72 13.38 18.62
C ALA A 53 -5.81 14.41 19.74
N ASN A 54 -6.86 15.25 19.88
CA ASN A 54 -7.12 16.13 21.04
C ASN A 54 -5.89 16.54 21.91
N ARG A 55 -4.95 17.31 21.33
CA ARG A 55 -3.69 17.78 21.95
C ARG A 55 -2.62 16.73 22.29
N GLU A 56 -2.69 15.54 21.70
CA GLU A 56 -1.64 14.54 21.83
C GLU A 56 -0.32 14.99 21.18
N LYS A 57 0.79 14.46 21.69
CA LYS A 57 2.14 14.80 21.23
C LYS A 57 2.33 14.36 19.77
N VAL A 58 3.15 15.12 19.04
CA VAL A 58 3.54 14.81 17.65
C VAL A 58 4.09 13.38 17.51
N ASP A 59 4.83 12.91 18.50
CA ASP A 59 5.35 11.53 18.53
C ASP A 59 4.27 10.46 18.42
N PHE A 60 3.11 10.68 19.07
CA PHE A 60 1.98 9.77 18.98
C PHE A 60 1.40 9.76 17.57
N ILE A 61 1.25 10.94 16.98
CA ILE A 61 0.72 11.10 15.61
C ILE A 61 1.62 10.38 14.61
N LEU A 62 2.95 10.54 14.72
CA LEU A 62 3.93 9.88 13.86
C LEU A 62 3.90 8.35 14.02
N LYS A 63 3.93 7.85 15.26
CA LYS A 63 3.86 6.40 15.54
C LYS A 63 2.59 5.77 14.98
N LYS A 64 1.44 6.43 15.16
CA LYS A 64 0.14 5.93 14.71
C LYS A 64 0.00 5.98 13.18
N THR A 65 0.56 7.00 12.56
CA THR A 65 0.64 7.13 11.10
C THR A 65 1.49 6.01 10.50
N LEU A 66 2.68 5.76 11.07
CA LEU A 66 3.56 4.67 10.64
C LEU A 66 2.88 3.31 10.84
N HIS A 67 2.21 3.11 11.98
CA HIS A 67 1.46 1.88 12.25
C HIS A 67 0.37 1.63 11.21
N TYR A 68 -0.43 2.65 10.85
CA TYR A 68 -1.45 2.48 9.82
C TYR A 68 -0.85 2.17 8.44
N ALA A 69 0.23 2.86 8.06
CA ALA A 69 0.91 2.60 6.79
C ALA A 69 1.50 1.17 6.73
N LEU A 70 2.04 0.67 7.85
CA LEU A 70 2.52 -0.71 7.96
C LEU A 70 1.38 -1.71 7.88
N VAL A 71 0.27 -1.48 8.57
CA VAL A 71 -0.90 -2.38 8.55
C VAL A 71 -1.45 -2.51 7.14
N THR A 72 -1.60 -1.40 6.41
CA THR A 72 -2.11 -1.44 5.02
C THR A 72 -1.14 -2.14 4.08
N SER A 73 0.16 -1.85 4.17
CA SER A 73 1.18 -2.51 3.34
C SER A 73 1.33 -4.00 3.65
N ILE A 74 1.27 -4.41 4.93
CA ILE A 74 1.30 -5.83 5.32
C ILE A 74 0.08 -6.55 4.78
N PHE A 75 -1.11 -5.93 4.84
CA PHE A 75 -2.31 -6.51 4.26
C PHE A 75 -2.13 -6.77 2.76
N THR A 76 -1.69 -5.76 2.00
CA THR A 76 -1.45 -5.91 0.57
C THR A 76 -0.35 -6.94 0.28
N PHE A 77 0.73 -6.97 1.08
CA PHE A 77 1.76 -8.01 0.99
C PHE A 77 1.19 -9.43 1.13
N LEU A 78 0.30 -9.65 2.09
CA LEU A 78 -0.34 -10.95 2.27
C LEU A 78 -1.23 -11.31 1.08
N VAL A 79 -2.03 -10.36 0.58
CA VAL A 79 -2.87 -10.57 -0.61
C VAL A 79 -2.01 -10.93 -1.83
N MET A 80 -0.93 -10.19 -2.07
CA MET A 80 -0.02 -10.44 -3.19
C MET A 80 0.70 -11.79 -3.04
N THR A 81 1.09 -12.14 -1.81
CA THR A 81 1.68 -13.46 -1.50
C THR A 81 0.71 -14.59 -1.78
N ILE A 82 -0.58 -14.44 -1.46
CA ILE A 82 -1.58 -15.49 -1.75
C ILE A 82 -1.78 -15.63 -3.27
N LEU A 83 -1.90 -14.51 -3.98
CA LEU A 83 -2.21 -14.50 -5.41
C LEU A 83 -1.04 -14.94 -6.30
N TRP A 84 0.16 -14.47 -5.99
CA TRP A 84 1.38 -14.77 -6.76
C TRP A 84 2.17 -15.91 -6.14
N GLY A 85 2.15 -16.11 -4.83
CA GLY A 85 2.87 -17.22 -4.18
C GLY A 85 2.44 -18.60 -4.71
N ARG A 86 1.19 -18.74 -5.20
CA ARG A 86 0.73 -19.97 -5.86
C ARG A 86 1.48 -20.32 -7.15
N THR A 87 2.17 -19.36 -7.77
CA THR A 87 2.98 -19.58 -8.99
C THR A 87 4.44 -19.90 -8.68
N VAL A 88 4.86 -19.86 -7.41
CA VAL A 88 6.22 -20.26 -6.99
C VAL A 88 6.57 -21.70 -7.36
N PRO A 89 5.68 -22.71 -7.24
CA PRO A 89 6.02 -24.08 -7.62
C PRO A 89 6.47 -24.23 -9.09
N MET A 90 6.07 -23.32 -9.98
CA MET A 90 6.46 -23.31 -11.39
C MET A 90 7.98 -23.20 -11.59
N PHE A 91 8.75 -22.71 -10.60
CA PHE A 91 10.21 -22.67 -10.68
C PHE A 91 10.86 -24.05 -10.74
N PHE A 92 10.18 -25.06 -10.21
CA PHE A 92 10.69 -26.43 -10.07
C PHE A 92 10.18 -27.37 -11.15
N ASP A 93 9.30 -26.89 -12.03
CA ASP A 93 8.80 -27.66 -13.16
C ASP A 93 9.68 -27.39 -14.41
N PRO A 94 10.42 -28.41 -14.91
CA PRO A 94 11.29 -28.26 -16.06
C PRO A 94 10.54 -28.04 -17.38
N ASN A 95 9.23 -28.28 -17.43
CA ASN A 95 8.42 -28.14 -18.64
C ASN A 95 7.71 -26.78 -18.73
N MET A 96 7.97 -25.86 -17.80
CA MET A 96 7.29 -24.57 -17.77
C MET A 96 7.74 -23.65 -18.91
N ASP A 97 6.75 -23.19 -19.67
CA ASP A 97 6.93 -22.17 -20.70
C ASP A 97 6.71 -20.76 -20.11
N PHE A 98 7.81 -20.14 -19.68
CA PHE A 98 7.80 -18.78 -19.16
C PHE A 98 7.60 -17.71 -20.24
N VAL A 99 7.82 -18.03 -21.52
CA VAL A 99 7.67 -17.06 -22.63
C VAL A 99 6.19 -16.77 -22.86
N ASN A 100 5.36 -17.82 -22.86
CA ASN A 100 3.92 -17.72 -23.10
C ASN A 100 3.10 -17.57 -21.80
N PHE A 101 3.74 -17.40 -20.64
CA PHE A 101 3.08 -17.20 -19.36
C PHE A 101 2.32 -15.86 -19.25
N GLY A 102 2.62 -14.89 -20.14
CA GLY A 102 1.91 -13.61 -20.21
C GLY A 102 2.46 -12.52 -19.27
N ILE A 103 3.66 -12.72 -18.73
CA ILE A 103 4.39 -11.68 -18.00
C ILE A 103 5.28 -10.85 -18.95
N PRO A 104 5.53 -9.57 -18.64
CA PRO A 104 6.48 -8.79 -19.41
C PRO A 104 7.91 -9.28 -19.19
N PHE A 105 8.70 -9.23 -20.27
CA PHE A 105 10.14 -9.45 -20.22
C PHE A 105 10.85 -8.27 -19.57
N ILE A 106 11.04 -8.34 -18.24
CA ILE A 106 11.83 -7.36 -17.48
C ILE A 106 13.33 -7.56 -17.76
N LEU A 107 13.74 -8.81 -17.97
CA LEU A 107 15.12 -9.23 -18.25
C LEU A 107 15.15 -9.99 -19.57
N TYR A 108 16.35 -10.20 -20.13
CA TYR A 108 16.51 -10.92 -21.40
C TYR A 108 16.06 -12.39 -21.30
N ASP A 109 16.31 -13.03 -20.15
CA ASP A 109 15.94 -14.43 -19.93
C ASP A 109 14.49 -14.56 -19.40
N PRO A 110 13.67 -15.48 -19.97
CA PRO A 110 12.28 -15.68 -19.55
C PRO A 110 12.13 -16.08 -18.07
N LYS A 111 13.00 -16.95 -17.59
CA LYS A 111 12.95 -17.46 -16.20
C LYS A 111 13.37 -16.37 -15.22
N LEU A 112 14.43 -15.61 -15.52
CA LEU A 112 14.83 -14.45 -14.72
C LEU A 112 13.77 -13.36 -14.72
N SER A 113 13.08 -13.12 -15.84
CA SER A 113 11.95 -12.17 -15.91
C SER A 113 10.82 -12.59 -14.98
N PHE A 114 10.52 -13.89 -14.91
CA PHE A 114 9.53 -14.42 -13.98
C PHE A 114 9.94 -14.24 -12.51
N ILE A 115 11.22 -14.45 -12.16
CA ILE A 115 11.73 -14.13 -10.80
C ILE A 115 11.57 -12.65 -10.49
N GLY A 116 12.00 -11.79 -11.42
CA GLY A 116 11.90 -10.33 -11.26
C GLY A 116 10.46 -9.88 -11.08
N TRP A 117 9.55 -10.47 -11.86
CA TRP A 117 8.11 -10.23 -11.75
C TRP A 117 7.57 -10.65 -10.38
N MET A 118 7.88 -11.86 -9.93
CA MET A 118 7.47 -12.34 -8.60
C MET A 118 7.94 -11.41 -7.48
N PHE A 119 9.19 -10.97 -7.56
CA PHE A 119 9.76 -10.04 -6.59
C PHE A 119 9.06 -8.67 -6.64
N LEU A 120 8.76 -8.18 -7.84
CA LEU A 120 8.04 -6.93 -8.06
C LEU A 120 6.65 -6.96 -7.46
N MET A 121 5.93 -8.07 -7.68
CA MET A 121 4.54 -8.23 -7.26
C MET A 121 4.42 -8.44 -5.76
N ILE A 122 5.24 -9.30 -5.18
CA ILE A 122 5.12 -9.69 -3.77
C ILE A 122 5.81 -8.69 -2.85
N PHE A 123 6.98 -8.16 -3.21
CA PHE A 123 7.78 -7.36 -2.28
C PHE A 123 7.81 -5.88 -2.66
N ILE A 124 8.23 -5.56 -3.89
CA ILE A 124 8.44 -4.15 -4.28
C ILE A 124 7.12 -3.39 -4.24
N SER A 125 6.04 -3.99 -4.71
CA SER A 125 4.76 -3.28 -4.82
C SER A 125 4.14 -2.90 -3.47
N PRO A 126 3.97 -3.82 -2.50
CA PRO A 126 3.51 -3.43 -1.16
C PRO A 126 4.46 -2.45 -0.47
N PHE A 127 5.75 -2.53 -0.74
CA PHE A 127 6.74 -1.57 -0.23
C PHE A 127 6.56 -0.17 -0.85
N LEU A 128 6.31 -0.08 -2.17
CA LEU A 128 6.00 1.19 -2.81
C LEU A 128 4.67 1.78 -2.31
N GLN A 129 3.68 0.94 -2.01
CA GLN A 129 2.44 1.38 -1.35
C GLN A 129 2.69 1.91 0.06
N LEU A 130 3.60 1.29 0.84
CA LEU A 130 4.04 1.82 2.13
C LEU A 130 4.66 3.21 1.96
N LEU A 131 5.59 3.36 1.02
CA LEU A 131 6.28 4.64 0.77
C LEU A 131 5.33 5.76 0.35
N THR A 132 4.40 5.49 -0.57
CA THR A 132 3.39 6.48 -1.00
C THR A 132 2.45 6.85 0.15
N THR A 133 2.07 5.89 0.99
CA THR A 133 1.25 6.14 2.18
C THR A 133 1.98 7.02 3.20
N ILE A 134 3.25 6.72 3.48
CA ILE A 134 4.09 7.54 4.37
C ILE A 134 4.28 8.94 3.78
N PHE A 135 4.58 9.03 2.49
CA PHE A 135 4.80 10.31 1.80
C PHE A 135 3.57 11.22 1.85
N ALA A 136 2.38 10.69 1.50
CA ALA A 136 1.15 11.47 1.56
C ALA A 136 0.78 11.87 2.99
N SER A 137 1.03 10.99 3.96
CA SER A 137 0.84 11.31 5.38
C SER A 137 1.78 12.44 5.83
N TYR A 138 3.04 12.39 5.42
CA TYR A 138 4.04 13.41 5.71
C TYR A 138 3.65 14.79 5.15
N LEU A 139 3.23 14.86 3.88
CA LEU A 139 2.75 16.11 3.28
C LEU A 139 1.53 16.68 4.03
N THR A 140 0.64 15.79 4.48
CA THR A 140 -0.54 16.16 5.26
C THR A 140 -0.16 16.75 6.62
N LEU A 141 0.80 16.12 7.31
CA LEU A 141 1.33 16.60 8.58
C LEU A 141 2.09 17.91 8.44
N LEU A 142 2.90 18.06 7.39
CA LEU A 142 3.65 19.28 7.11
C LEU A 142 2.72 20.47 6.86
N LYS A 143 1.63 20.25 6.11
CA LYS A 143 0.59 21.27 5.94
C LYS A 143 -0.06 21.64 7.28
N TRP A 144 -0.45 20.66 8.07
CA TRP A 144 -1.06 20.89 9.39
C TRP A 144 -0.12 21.65 10.34
N LEU A 145 1.18 21.30 10.38
CA LEU A 145 2.16 22.00 11.20
C LEU A 145 2.35 23.46 10.77
N LYS A 146 2.37 23.72 9.47
CA LYS A 146 2.45 25.09 8.93
C LYS A 146 1.23 25.91 9.37
N ASP A 147 0.03 25.36 9.25
CA ASP A 147 -1.21 26.05 9.58
C ASP A 147 -1.33 26.36 11.09
N ASN A 148 -0.77 25.52 11.98
CA ASN A 148 -0.76 25.78 13.42
C ASN A 148 0.37 26.73 13.86
N LYS A 149 1.54 26.72 13.18
CA LYS A 149 2.63 27.68 13.47
C LYS A 149 2.28 29.11 13.09
N THR A 150 1.37 29.33 12.15
CA THR A 150 0.88 30.68 11.79
C THR A 150 -0.15 31.25 12.77
N LEU A 151 -0.50 30.51 13.84
CA LEU A 151 -1.45 30.91 14.88
C LEU A 151 -0.77 31.24 16.23
N GLU A 152 0.56 31.13 16.30
CA GLU A 152 1.42 31.64 17.39
C GLU A 152 2.07 32.97 16.97
#